data_AF-A0A1G0QQS3-F1
#
_entry.id   AF-A0A1G0QQS3-F1
#
_cell.length_a   1.000
_cell.length_b   1.000
_cell.length_c   1.000
_cell.angle_alpha   90.00
_cell.angle_beta   90.00
_cell.angle_gamma   90.00
#
_symmetry.space_group_name_H-M   'P 1'
#
loop_
_entity.id
_entity.type
_entity.pdbx_description
1 polymer ?
#
loop_
_entity_poly.entity_id
_entity_poly.type
_entity_poly.pdbx_seq_one_letter_code
_entity_poly.pdbx_strand_id
1 'polypeptide(L)'
;MEIQSNDNESDSETGNNSNEVSKTGEFKDINGYNCEKWIFIEDGKTVETWMTDELGGFFIMQNPMSGGTQDSWQQRLVGDYFPMLVVEMNESGETESTMEVLAVDQMSLETDLFVIPEGYQKFDMPTIPNMDMFK
;
A
#
# COMPACT_ATOMS: atom_id res chain seq x y z
N MET A 1 -12.59 -46.32 -36.16
CA MET A 1 -11.39 -45.48 -36.01
C MET A 1 -11.83 -44.09 -36.37
N GLU A 2 -12.30 -43.36 -35.36
CA GLU A 2 -12.69 -41.96 -35.47
C GLU A 2 -11.85 -41.20 -34.46
N ILE A 3 -11.14 -40.20 -34.95
CA ILE A 3 -10.20 -39.37 -34.21
C ILE A 3 -11.06 -38.33 -33.48
N GLN A 4 -11.14 -38.42 -32.15
CA GLN A 4 -11.66 -37.35 -31.33
C GLN A 4 -10.53 -36.37 -31.03
N SER A 5 -10.63 -35.18 -31.62
CA SER A 5 -9.97 -33.96 -31.16
C SER A 5 -10.44 -33.69 -29.74
N ASN A 6 -9.53 -33.66 -28.77
CA ASN A 6 -9.82 -33.08 -27.46
C ASN A 6 -8.96 -31.82 -27.37
N ASP A 7 -9.60 -30.70 -27.64
CA ASP A 7 -9.02 -29.36 -27.58
C ASP A 7 -8.58 -29.09 -26.14
N ASN A 8 -7.26 -29.01 -25.95
CA ASN A 8 -6.67 -28.55 -24.71
C ASN A 8 -6.74 -27.03 -24.72
N GLU A 9 -7.92 -26.51 -24.36
CA GLU A 9 -8.18 -25.10 -24.18
C GLU A 9 -7.46 -24.65 -22.90
N SER A 10 -6.23 -24.18 -23.11
CA SER A 10 -5.49 -23.35 -22.16
C SER A 10 -6.30 -22.06 -21.99
N ASP A 11 -7.18 -22.04 -21.00
CA ASP A 11 -7.92 -20.85 -20.61
C ASP A 11 -6.93 -19.89 -19.92
N SER A 12 -6.27 -19.09 -20.75
CA SER A 12 -5.61 -17.87 -20.32
C SER A 12 -6.70 -16.85 -20.02
N GLU A 13 -7.18 -16.83 -18.77
CA GLU A 13 -7.91 -15.67 -18.25
C GLU A 13 -6.93 -14.49 -18.18
N THR A 14 -6.88 -13.74 -19.28
CA THR A 14 -6.29 -12.40 -19.31
C THR A 14 -7.26 -11.45 -18.61
N GLY A 15 -7.22 -11.48 -17.28
CA GLY A 15 -7.67 -10.37 -16.46
C GLY A 15 -6.48 -9.45 -16.22
N ASN A 16 -6.46 -8.28 -16.86
CA ASN A 16 -5.55 -7.19 -16.50
C ASN A 16 -5.90 -6.70 -15.09
N ASN A 17 -5.39 -7.38 -14.06
CA ASN A 17 -5.30 -6.86 -12.69
C ASN A 17 -3.85 -6.42 -12.48
N SER A 18 -3.50 -5.22 -12.94
CA SER A 18 -2.16 -4.65 -12.78
C SER A 18 -1.90 -4.13 -11.37
N ASN A 19 -2.27 -4.91 -10.34
CA ASN A 19 -2.01 -4.61 -8.93
C ASN A 19 -0.89 -5.51 -8.40
N GLU A 20 0.17 -5.66 -9.18
CA GLU A 20 1.30 -6.53 -8.88
C GLU A 20 2.23 -5.88 -7.83
N VAL A 21 2.57 -6.64 -6.79
CA VAL A 21 3.64 -6.30 -5.84
C VAL A 21 4.82 -7.20 -6.17
N SER A 22 5.96 -6.61 -6.51
CA SER A 22 7.16 -7.34 -6.90
C SER A 22 8.28 -7.11 -5.89
N LYS A 23 8.62 -8.16 -5.13
CA LYS A 23 9.86 -8.18 -4.34
C LYS A 23 11.05 -8.38 -5.27
N THR A 24 12.02 -7.49 -5.20
CA THR A 24 13.15 -7.53 -6.14
C THR A 24 14.32 -8.39 -5.66
N GLY A 25 14.36 -8.71 -4.36
CA GLY A 25 15.52 -9.35 -3.73
C GLY A 25 16.76 -8.45 -3.63
N GLU A 26 16.64 -7.16 -3.97
CA GLU A 26 17.68 -6.17 -3.73
C GLU A 26 17.59 -5.67 -2.28
N PHE A 27 18.74 -5.57 -1.61
CA PHE A 27 18.83 -5.14 -0.22
C PHE A 27 19.76 -3.94 -0.09
N LYS A 28 19.40 -3.01 0.80
CA LYS A 28 20.27 -1.91 1.21
C LYS A 28 20.07 -1.56 2.67
N ASP A 29 21.11 -0.99 3.26
CA ASP A 29 21.07 -0.45 4.63
C ASP A 29 20.54 0.99 4.59
N ILE A 30 19.51 1.30 5.39
CA ILE A 30 18.99 2.66 5.58
C ILE A 30 18.91 2.94 7.07
N ASN A 31 19.69 3.91 7.55
CA ASN A 31 19.76 4.28 8.97
C ASN A 31 20.03 3.09 9.93
N GLY A 32 20.75 2.06 9.46
CA GLY A 32 21.07 0.88 10.25
C GLY A 32 20.04 -0.26 10.18
N TYR A 33 19.02 -0.13 9.32
CA TYR A 33 18.00 -1.16 9.09
C TYR A 33 18.20 -1.84 7.75
N ASN A 34 18.07 -3.17 7.75
CA ASN A 34 18.10 -3.94 6.51
C ASN A 34 16.79 -3.76 5.76
N CYS A 35 16.87 -3.23 4.54
CA CYS A 35 15.70 -2.93 3.72
C CYS A 35 15.72 -3.71 2.40
N GLU A 36 14.61 -4.38 2.08
CA GLU A 36 14.38 -5.00 0.77
C GLU A 36 13.62 -4.03 -0.16
N LYS A 37 14.03 -3.94 -1.43
CA LYS A 37 13.31 -3.13 -2.42
C LYS A 37 12.12 -3.87 -3.00
N TRP A 38 10.96 -3.24 -2.93
CA TRP A 38 9.71 -3.71 -3.51
C TRP A 38 9.21 -2.69 -4.52
N ILE A 39 8.60 -3.17 -5.60
CA ILE A 39 8.03 -2.35 -6.66
C ILE A 39 6.53 -2.62 -6.73
N PHE A 40 5.75 -1.55 -6.75
CA PHE A 40 4.31 -1.59 -6.93
C PHE A 40 3.96 -0.83 -8.21
N ILE A 41 3.08 -1.41 -9.01
CA ILE A 41 2.48 -0.72 -10.16
C ILE A 41 1.03 -0.37 -9.81
N GLU A 42 0.62 0.86 -10.08
CA GLU A 42 -0.75 1.39 -9.87
C GLU A 42 -1.11 2.32 -11.02
N ASP A 43 -2.10 1.99 -11.84
CA ASP A 43 -2.59 2.86 -12.90
C ASP A 43 -1.47 3.49 -13.76
N GLY A 44 -0.47 2.68 -14.14
CA GLY A 44 0.69 3.12 -14.93
C GLY A 44 1.79 3.86 -14.14
N LYS A 45 1.53 4.21 -12.88
CA LYS A 45 2.53 4.74 -11.94
C LYS A 45 3.35 3.61 -11.35
N THR A 46 4.60 3.93 -11.03
CA THR A 46 5.53 3.01 -10.36
C THR A 46 5.85 3.57 -8.98
N VAL A 47 5.69 2.75 -7.96
CA VAL A 47 6.10 3.07 -6.59
C VAL A 47 7.23 2.13 -6.19
N GLU A 48 8.42 2.69 -5.98
CA GLU A 48 9.54 1.99 -5.40
C GLU A 48 9.51 2.19 -3.88
N THR A 49 9.52 1.10 -3.13
CA THR A 49 9.62 1.14 -1.67
C THR A 49 10.81 0.33 -1.19
N TRP A 50 11.48 0.82 -0.15
CA TRP A 50 12.47 0.08 0.61
C TRP A 50 11.91 -0.23 1.98
N MET A 51 11.70 -1.52 2.26
CA MET A 51 10.93 -2.01 3.39
C MET A 51 11.82 -2.77 4.38
N THR A 52 11.67 -2.53 5.68
CA THR A 52 12.29 -3.33 6.76
C THR A 52 11.23 -4.07 7.56
N ASP A 53 11.49 -5.28 8.03
CA ASP A 53 10.63 -6.02 8.97
C ASP A 53 10.99 -5.79 10.45
N GLU A 54 12.01 -4.98 10.72
CA GLU A 54 12.55 -4.78 12.08
C GLU A 54 11.75 -3.77 12.91
N LEU A 55 10.94 -2.92 12.26
CA LEU A 55 10.17 -1.84 12.89
C LEU A 55 8.66 -2.14 13.00
N GLY A 56 8.22 -3.30 12.49
CA GLY A 56 6.82 -3.71 12.50
C GLY A 56 5.97 -3.04 11.42
N GLY A 57 4.65 -3.27 11.49
CA GLY A 57 3.71 -2.84 10.46
C GLY A 57 3.51 -1.33 10.40
N PHE A 58 3.44 -0.81 9.18
CA PHE A 58 3.12 0.58 8.90
C PHE A 58 1.63 0.78 8.65
N PHE A 59 1.02 1.73 9.36
CA PHE A 59 -0.40 2.06 9.21
C PHE A 59 -0.54 3.56 8.96
N ILE A 60 -1.09 3.93 7.80
CA ILE A 60 -1.52 5.31 7.55
C ILE A 60 -3.01 5.40 7.83
N MET A 61 -3.37 6.27 8.76
CA MET A 61 -4.77 6.59 9.03
C MET A 61 -5.31 7.41 7.86
N GLN A 62 -6.08 6.76 6.98
CA GLN A 62 -6.68 7.43 5.84
C GLN A 62 -7.71 8.46 6.30
N ASN A 63 -7.77 9.59 5.61
CA ASN A 63 -8.82 10.57 5.82
C ASN A 63 -10.14 10.01 5.25
N PRO A 64 -11.17 9.72 6.09
CA PRO A 64 -12.43 9.16 5.60
C PRO A 64 -13.18 10.09 4.64
N MET A 65 -12.82 11.37 4.59
CA MET A 65 -13.40 12.36 3.68
C MET A 65 -12.66 12.48 2.35
N SER A 66 -11.49 11.84 2.17
CA SER A 66 -10.67 12.06 0.97
C SER A 66 -11.25 11.44 -0.30
N GLY A 67 -12.29 10.59 -0.20
CA GLY A 67 -12.81 9.84 -1.34
C GLY A 67 -11.73 9.00 -2.06
N GLY A 68 -10.58 8.80 -1.41
CA GLY A 68 -9.42 8.14 -1.97
C GLY A 68 -9.74 6.68 -2.27
N THR A 69 -9.26 6.21 -3.42
CA THR A 69 -9.45 4.85 -3.89
C THR A 69 -8.87 3.83 -2.90
N GLN A 70 -9.58 2.72 -2.81
CA GLN A 70 -9.39 1.64 -1.84
C GLN A 70 -8.23 0.69 -2.22
N ASP A 71 -7.34 1.10 -3.12
CA ASP A 71 -6.33 0.22 -3.76
C ASP A 71 -4.94 0.88 -3.87
N SER A 72 -4.55 1.67 -2.86
CA SER A 72 -3.24 2.33 -2.84
C SER A 72 -2.14 1.44 -2.24
N TRP A 73 -0.88 1.72 -2.54
CA TRP A 73 0.26 0.86 -2.14
C TRP A 73 0.34 0.77 -0.62
N GLN A 74 -0.06 1.84 0.07
CA GLN A 74 -0.17 1.92 1.52
C GLN A 74 -1.15 0.89 2.10
N GLN A 75 -2.25 0.58 1.40
CA GLN A 75 -3.19 -0.46 1.84
C GLN A 75 -2.68 -1.86 1.52
N ARG A 76 -1.85 -1.99 0.49
CA ARG A 76 -1.19 -3.25 0.10
C ARG A 76 0.01 -3.57 0.98
N LEU A 77 0.50 -2.61 1.77
CA LEU A 77 1.38 -2.88 2.89
C LEU A 77 0.62 -3.57 4.03
N VAL A 78 0.40 -4.86 3.85
CA VAL A 78 -0.15 -5.74 4.88
C VAL A 78 1.00 -6.53 5.52
N GLY A 79 1.11 -6.46 6.85
CA GLY A 79 2.06 -7.24 7.63
C GLY A 79 3.01 -6.39 8.48
N ASP A 80 4.11 -7.01 8.91
CA ASP A 80 5.06 -6.45 9.88
C ASP A 80 6.20 -5.63 9.24
N TYR A 81 5.94 -4.98 8.10
CA TYR A 81 6.96 -4.21 7.36
C TYR A 81 6.74 -2.70 7.47
N PHE A 82 7.85 -1.97 7.60
CA PHE A 82 7.90 -0.52 7.68
C PHE A 82 8.64 0.07 6.46
N PRO A 83 8.06 1.04 5.75
CA PRO A 83 8.72 1.71 4.64
C PRO A 83 9.77 2.71 5.15
N MET A 84 11.03 2.50 4.79
CA MET A 84 12.14 3.40 5.11
C MET A 84 12.40 4.44 4.01
N LEU A 85 12.05 4.12 2.76
CA LEU A 85 12.05 5.05 1.63
C LEU A 85 10.93 4.66 0.66
N VAL A 86 10.20 5.66 0.16
CA VAL A 86 9.19 5.49 -0.89
C VAL A 86 9.41 6.56 -1.95
N VAL A 87 9.44 6.14 -3.21
CA VAL A 87 9.57 7.01 -4.38
C VAL A 87 8.41 6.69 -5.32
N GLU A 88 7.50 7.64 -5.49
CA GLU A 88 6.38 7.54 -6.43
C GLU A 88 6.77 8.21 -7.74
N MET A 89 6.67 7.48 -8.84
CA MET A 89 6.98 7.93 -10.19
C MET A 89 5.72 7.88 -11.06
N ASN A 90 5.53 8.92 -11.89
CA ASN A 90 4.47 8.94 -12.88
C ASN A 90 4.75 7.97 -14.03
N GLU A 91 3.81 7.86 -14.97
CA GLU A 91 3.93 7.00 -16.16
C GLU A 91 5.15 7.32 -17.04
N SER A 92 5.67 8.56 -16.97
CA SER A 92 6.87 8.99 -17.71
C SER A 92 8.17 8.64 -16.97
N GLY A 93 8.08 8.09 -15.75
CA GLY A 93 9.22 7.77 -14.89
C GLY A 93 9.77 8.96 -14.11
N GLU A 94 9.09 10.10 -14.10
CA GLU A 94 9.50 11.25 -13.31
C GLU A 94 8.99 11.11 -11.86
N THR A 95 9.83 11.44 -10.89
CA THR A 95 9.48 11.41 -9.47
C THR A 95 8.44 12.47 -9.13
N GLU A 96 7.25 12.05 -8.71
CA GLU A 96 6.19 12.94 -8.20
C GLU A 96 6.31 13.18 -6.70
N SER A 97 6.70 12.16 -5.94
CA SER A 97 6.74 12.21 -4.48
C SER A 97 7.88 11.34 -3.92
N THR A 98 8.45 11.77 -2.80
CA THR A 98 9.43 10.98 -2.05
C THR A 98 9.17 11.12 -0.56
N MET A 99 9.10 9.99 0.12
CA MET A 99 9.01 9.89 1.57
C MET A 99 10.21 9.11 2.08
N GLU A 100 11.04 9.77 2.88
CA GLU A 100 12.29 9.21 3.40
C GLU A 100 12.30 9.31 4.93
N VAL A 101 12.64 8.20 5.59
CA VAL A 101 12.90 8.20 7.03
C VAL A 101 14.28 8.79 7.27
N LEU A 102 14.33 9.93 7.96
CA LEU A 102 15.60 10.61 8.27
C LEU A 102 16.24 10.15 9.59
N ALA A 103 15.42 9.71 10.54
CA ALA A 103 15.87 9.25 11.85
C ALA A 103 14.83 8.30 12.47
N VAL A 104 15.30 7.39 13.32
CA VAL A 104 14.47 6.50 14.12
C VAL A 104 14.98 6.56 15.56
N ASP A 105 14.14 7.06 16.46
CA ASP A 105 14.48 7.23 17.88
C ASP A 105 13.58 6.32 18.74
N GLN A 106 14.19 5.30 19.35
CA GLN A 106 13.47 4.45 20.30
C GLN A 106 13.23 5.22 21.60
N MET A 107 11.96 5.41 21.95
CA MET A 107 11.58 6.11 23.18
C MET A 107 10.33 5.49 23.82
N SER A 108 10.20 5.70 25.13
CA SER A 108 8.94 5.45 25.82
C SER A 108 7.99 6.62 25.57
N LEU A 109 6.76 6.32 25.17
CA LEU A 109 5.71 7.32 25.00
C LEU A 109 4.75 7.27 26.19
N GLU A 110 4.38 8.44 26.69
CA GLU A 110 3.39 8.57 27.77
C GLU A 110 2.03 8.07 27.29
N THR A 111 1.32 7.30 28.13
CA THR A 111 0.03 6.71 27.76
C THR A 111 -1.02 7.77 27.44
N ASP A 112 -0.93 8.94 28.07
CA ASP A 112 -1.85 10.06 27.86
C ASP A 112 -1.84 10.60 26.43
N LEU A 113 -0.78 10.37 25.65
CA LEU A 113 -0.74 10.72 24.22
C LEU A 113 -1.75 9.94 23.38
N PHE A 114 -2.20 8.80 23.89
CA PHE A 114 -3.17 7.91 23.22
C PHE A 114 -4.56 8.01 23.85
N VAL A 115 -4.75 8.88 24.84
CA VAL A 115 -6.06 9.14 25.44
C VAL A 115 -6.81 10.17 24.61
N ILE A 116 -8.09 9.93 24.39
CA ILE A 116 -8.97 10.88 23.71
C ILE A 116 -9.06 12.15 24.58
N PRO A 117 -8.72 13.35 24.05
CA PRO A 117 -8.70 14.57 24.84
C PRO A 117 -10.11 14.99 25.31
N GLU A 118 -10.17 15.68 26.44
CA GLU A 118 -11.43 16.22 26.97
C GLU A 118 -12.08 17.15 25.94
N GLY A 119 -13.39 17.00 25.74
CA GLY A 119 -14.15 17.78 24.75
C GLY A 119 -14.10 17.24 23.33
N TYR A 120 -13.40 16.13 23.06
CA TYR A 120 -13.52 15.43 21.79
C TYR A 120 -14.97 15.00 21.56
N GLN A 121 -15.55 15.44 20.44
CA GLN A 121 -16.86 15.02 19.98
C GLN A 121 -16.68 14.04 18.83
N LYS A 122 -17.09 12.80 19.05
CA LYS A 122 -17.13 11.81 17.98
C LYS A 122 -18.16 12.25 16.93
N PHE A 123 -17.70 12.41 15.69
CA PHE A 123 -18.58 12.57 14.54
C PHE A 123 -18.74 11.22 13.86
N ASP A 124 -19.94 10.66 13.91
CA ASP A 124 -20.32 9.46 13.17
C ASP A 124 -21.11 9.90 11.94
N MET A 125 -20.56 9.67 10.74
CA MET A 125 -21.31 9.92 9.50
C MET A 125 -22.50 8.94 9.45
N PRO A 126 -23.75 9.43 9.32
CA PRO A 126 -24.88 8.55 9.09
C PRO A 126 -24.73 7.89 7.72
N THR A 127 -24.86 6.56 7.66
CA THR A 127 -24.96 5.82 6.40
C THR A 127 -26.11 6.40 5.59
N ILE A 128 -25.83 7.07 4.47
CA ILE A 128 -26.86 7.64 3.59
C ILE A 128 -27.57 6.46 2.89
N PRO A 129 -28.85 6.15 3.18
CA PRO A 129 -29.49 4.91 2.71
C PRO A 129 -29.90 4.91 1.22
N ASN A 130 -29.27 5.69 0.32
CA ASN A 130 -29.79 5.84 -1.04
C ASN A 130 -28.76 6.22 -2.13
N MET A 131 -27.70 5.44 -2.29
CA MET A 131 -26.82 5.50 -3.48
C MET A 131 -26.96 4.23 -4.35
N ASP A 132 -28.19 3.71 -4.49
CA ASP A 132 -28.54 2.55 -5.34
C ASP A 132 -29.23 2.95 -6.67
N MET A 133 -29.12 4.21 -7.11
CA MET A 133 -29.88 4.71 -8.27
C MET A 133 -29.12 4.99 -9.56
N PHE A 134 -27.89 4.48 -9.74
CA PHE A 134 -27.25 4.45 -11.05
C PHE A 134 -26.64 3.08 -11.32
N LYS A 135 -27.49 2.17 -11.80
CA LYS A 135 -27.09 1.05 -12.65
C LYS A 135 -26.92 1.54 -14.08
#